data_AF-A0A378B1Y6-F1
#
_entry.id   AF-A0A378B1Y6-F1
#
_cell.length_a   1.000
_cell.length_b   1.000
_cell.length_c   1.000
_cell.angle_alpha   90.00
_cell.angle_beta   90.00
_cell.angle_gamma   90.00
#
_symmetry.space_group_name_H-M   'P 1'
#
loop_
_entity.id
_entity.type
_entity.pdbx_description
1 polymer ?
#
loop_
_entity_poly.entity_id
_entity_poly.type
_entity_poly.pdbx_seq_one_letter_code
_entity_poly.pdbx_strand_id
1 'polypeptide(L)'
;MRQLHSAGALLSGMLNMDAYAYGFTTENSHYGATRNPHDLSRIAGGSSGGSAAAVAAGLVHFSLGSDTNGSIRVPASLCGIFGLKPTFGRLSRSGSHPLVASLDHIGPFARRVADLAAVYDALQGRDPADDFQADKASERTGNLLERGLEGLRCARLGGYFTTWCDDDARAAVDRVAHALGADSELQFADAALARSAAFIISASEGGNQYLTDLRYSPRAL
;
A
#
# COMPACT_ATOMS: atom_id res chain seq x y z
N MET A 1 -12.91 7.66 -3.66
CA MET A 1 -14.29 7.59 -3.12
C MET A 1 -15.36 7.93 -4.14
N ARG A 2 -15.44 9.16 -4.68
CA ARG A 2 -16.47 9.54 -5.67
C ARG A 2 -16.57 8.58 -6.86
N GLN A 3 -15.44 8.21 -7.45
CA GLN A 3 -15.41 7.27 -8.58
C GLN A 3 -15.98 5.89 -8.24
N LEU A 4 -15.64 5.34 -7.06
CA LEU A 4 -16.17 4.05 -6.60
C LEU A 4 -17.68 4.11 -6.37
N HIS A 5 -18.17 5.20 -5.78
CA HIS A 5 -19.60 5.42 -5.63
C HIS A 5 -20.31 5.47 -7.00
N SER A 6 -19.74 6.20 -7.98
CA SER A 6 -20.26 6.24 -9.35
C SER A 6 -20.21 4.87 -10.06
N ALA A 7 -19.28 4.00 -9.66
CA ALA A 7 -19.19 2.62 -10.12
C ALA A 7 -20.12 1.65 -9.37
N GLY A 8 -20.94 2.15 -8.44
CA GLY A 8 -21.93 1.36 -7.69
C GLY A 8 -21.42 0.73 -6.39
N ALA A 9 -20.22 1.09 -5.92
CA ALA A 9 -19.72 0.61 -4.64
C ALA A 9 -20.40 1.29 -3.44
N LEU A 10 -20.63 0.51 -2.38
CA LEU A 10 -21.21 0.99 -1.13
C LEU A 10 -20.13 1.19 -0.06
N LEU A 11 -20.14 2.35 0.60
CA LEU A 11 -19.22 2.63 1.71
C LEU A 11 -19.72 1.95 2.99
N SER A 12 -18.97 0.98 3.49
CA SER A 12 -19.30 0.26 4.73
C SER A 12 -18.80 0.95 6.00
N GLY A 13 -17.74 1.76 5.91
CA GLY A 13 -17.19 2.48 7.07
C GLY A 13 -15.77 3.00 6.85
N MET A 14 -15.22 3.60 7.90
CA MET A 14 -13.81 3.98 8.00
C MET A 14 -13.04 2.95 8.82
N LEU A 15 -11.76 2.76 8.52
CA LEU A 15 -10.94 1.67 9.07
C LEU A 15 -9.82 2.24 9.93
N ASN A 16 -9.44 1.50 10.98
CA ASN A 16 -8.36 1.90 11.89
C ASN A 16 -7.00 1.90 11.16
N MET A 17 -6.09 2.76 11.60
CA MET A 17 -4.76 2.96 11.02
C MET A 17 -3.76 3.41 12.09
N ASP A 18 -2.46 3.25 11.84
CA ASP A 18 -1.45 3.96 12.64
C ASP A 18 -1.74 5.47 12.58
N ALA A 19 -1.62 6.15 13.72
CA ALA A 19 -1.92 7.57 13.82
C ALA A 19 -1.15 8.35 12.74
N TYR A 20 -1.87 9.19 12.01
CA TYR A 20 -1.33 10.02 10.93
C TYR A 20 -0.58 9.24 9.83
N ALA A 21 -0.85 7.94 9.69
CA ALA A 21 -0.20 7.01 8.77
C ALA A 21 1.29 6.72 9.07
N TYR A 22 1.86 7.21 10.17
CA TYR A 22 3.28 7.02 10.49
C TYR A 22 3.51 5.81 11.41
N GLY A 23 3.45 4.62 10.83
CA GLY A 23 3.70 3.36 11.52
C GLY A 23 3.55 2.17 10.57
N PHE A 24 3.91 0.99 11.07
CA PHE A 24 3.84 -0.26 10.30
C PHE A 24 3.13 -1.40 11.05
N THR A 25 2.38 -1.11 12.12
CA THR A 25 1.78 -2.15 12.99
C THR A 25 0.29 -1.97 13.27
N THR A 26 -0.25 -0.76 13.08
CA THR A 26 -1.62 -0.36 13.45
C THR A 26 -1.92 -0.62 14.93
N GLU A 27 -0.96 -0.26 15.78
CA GLU A 27 -1.08 -0.27 17.24
C GLU A 27 -1.43 1.14 17.74
N ASN A 28 -2.65 1.57 17.43
CA ASN A 28 -3.10 2.94 17.69
C ASN A 28 -3.48 3.14 19.17
N SER A 29 -2.85 4.11 19.85
CA SER A 29 -3.09 4.40 21.27
C SER A 29 -4.49 4.94 21.58
N HIS A 30 -5.15 5.59 20.62
CA HIS A 30 -6.48 6.18 20.81
C HIS A 30 -7.61 5.19 20.52
N TYR A 31 -7.42 4.36 19.48
CA TYR A 31 -8.47 3.46 18.98
C TYR A 31 -8.21 1.97 19.27
N GLY A 32 -7.06 1.66 19.87
CA GLY A 32 -6.59 0.29 20.11
C GLY A 32 -5.91 -0.32 18.88
N ALA A 33 -5.24 -1.44 19.11
CA ALA A 33 -4.53 -2.18 18.06
C ALA A 33 -5.48 -2.94 17.14
N THR A 34 -5.24 -2.87 15.83
CA THR A 34 -5.87 -3.80 14.88
C THR A 34 -5.14 -5.13 14.93
N ARG A 35 -5.88 -6.22 15.20
CA ARG A 35 -5.34 -7.57 15.29
C ARG A 35 -5.39 -8.29 13.94
N ASN A 36 -4.42 -9.17 13.70
CA ASN A 36 -4.37 -9.99 12.49
C ASN A 36 -5.49 -11.06 12.51
N PRO A 37 -6.35 -11.16 11.48
CA PRO A 37 -7.40 -12.18 11.44
C PRO A 37 -6.92 -13.63 11.46
N HIS A 38 -5.66 -13.90 11.09
CA HIS A 38 -5.07 -15.25 11.15
C HIS A 38 -4.63 -15.65 12.57
N ASP A 39 -4.29 -14.68 13.41
CA ASP A 39 -3.90 -14.87 14.81
C ASP A 39 -4.08 -13.54 15.56
N LEU A 40 -5.11 -13.47 16.40
CA LEU A 40 -5.49 -12.24 17.10
C LEU A 40 -4.47 -11.77 18.15
N SER A 41 -3.45 -12.56 18.47
CA SER A 41 -2.33 -12.11 19.29
C SER A 41 -1.31 -11.26 18.53
N ARG A 42 -1.37 -11.25 17.18
CA ARG A 42 -0.39 -10.62 16.29
C ARG A 42 -0.90 -9.32 15.68
N ILE A 43 0.05 -8.53 15.17
CA ILE A 43 -0.21 -7.28 14.44
C ILE A 43 -0.79 -7.56 13.05
N ALA A 44 -1.72 -6.71 12.61
CA ALA A 44 -2.20 -6.71 11.22
C ALA A 44 -1.17 -6.12 10.23
N GLY A 45 -0.13 -5.46 10.73
CA GLY A 45 0.72 -4.56 9.95
C GLY A 45 0.13 -3.17 9.85
N GLY A 46 0.77 -2.28 9.11
CA GLY A 46 0.33 -0.89 9.01
C GLY A 46 1.05 -0.08 7.94
N SER A 47 0.68 1.18 7.75
CA SER A 47 -0.32 1.90 8.55
C SER A 47 -1.78 1.58 8.21
N SER A 48 -2.05 0.95 7.06
CA SER A 48 -3.41 0.57 6.66
C SER A 48 -3.84 -0.81 7.21
N GLY A 49 -3.55 -1.11 8.49
CA GLY A 49 -3.82 -2.43 9.07
C GLY A 49 -5.31 -2.76 9.18
N GLY A 50 -6.15 -1.78 9.52
CA GLY A 50 -7.61 -1.94 9.53
C GLY A 50 -8.16 -2.29 8.14
N SER A 51 -7.60 -1.68 7.10
CA SER A 51 -7.92 -1.99 5.71
C SER A 51 -7.64 -3.44 5.36
N ALA A 52 -6.41 -3.90 5.61
CA ALA A 52 -6.05 -5.27 5.29
C ALA A 52 -6.82 -6.29 6.15
N ALA A 53 -6.95 -6.04 7.46
CA ALA A 53 -7.66 -6.93 8.36
C ALA A 53 -9.14 -7.08 7.99
N ALA A 54 -9.83 -6.01 7.59
CA ALA A 54 -11.23 -6.07 7.19
C ALA A 54 -11.45 -6.94 5.94
N VAL A 55 -10.55 -6.84 4.96
CA VAL A 55 -10.58 -7.68 3.75
C VAL A 55 -10.23 -9.13 4.08
N ALA A 56 -9.18 -9.35 4.87
CA ALA A 56 -8.72 -10.69 5.24
C ALA A 56 -9.76 -11.45 6.07
N ALA A 57 -10.44 -10.77 7.00
CA ALA A 57 -11.56 -11.33 7.78
C ALA A 57 -12.85 -11.52 6.96
N GLY A 58 -12.89 -11.09 5.70
CA GLY A 58 -14.06 -11.23 4.83
C GLY A 58 -15.22 -10.29 5.17
N LEU A 59 -14.96 -9.20 5.91
CA LEU A 59 -15.97 -8.20 6.25
C LEU A 59 -16.36 -7.33 5.05
N VAL A 60 -15.41 -7.12 4.14
CA VAL A 60 -15.60 -6.37 2.88
C VAL A 60 -14.89 -7.08 1.73
N HIS A 61 -15.37 -6.88 0.50
CA HIS A 61 -14.74 -7.46 -0.69
C HIS A 61 -13.41 -6.78 -1.06
N PHE A 62 -13.34 -5.48 -0.81
CA PHE A 62 -12.15 -4.67 -0.99
C PHE A 62 -12.14 -3.53 0.02
N SER A 63 -10.97 -2.93 0.21
CA SER A 63 -10.81 -1.68 0.96
C SER A 63 -9.80 -0.79 0.25
N LEU A 64 -9.72 0.48 0.67
CA LEU A 64 -8.64 1.38 0.26
C LEU A 64 -7.66 1.58 1.42
N GLY A 65 -6.41 1.91 1.08
CA GLY A 65 -5.42 2.42 2.00
C GLY A 65 -4.46 3.39 1.31
N SER A 66 -3.50 3.89 2.07
CA SER A 66 -2.37 4.66 1.56
C SER A 66 -1.06 3.89 1.72
N ASP A 67 -0.09 4.15 0.86
CA ASP A 67 1.27 3.57 0.92
C ASP A 67 2.31 4.64 0.61
N THR A 68 2.97 5.12 1.67
CA THR A 68 4.09 6.05 1.56
C THR A 68 5.41 5.28 1.48
N ASN A 69 5.64 4.40 2.47
CA ASN A 69 6.87 3.62 2.60
C ASN A 69 6.61 2.10 2.69
N GLY A 70 5.36 1.65 2.48
CA GLY A 70 4.97 0.26 2.63
C GLY A 70 3.54 0.04 3.12
N SER A 71 2.79 1.10 3.43
CA SER A 71 1.54 1.00 4.20
C SER A 71 0.35 0.30 3.52
N ILE A 72 0.46 -0.10 2.25
CA ILE A 72 -0.42 -1.10 1.62
C ILE A 72 0.26 -2.47 1.62
N ARG A 73 1.51 -2.53 1.17
CA ARG A 73 2.22 -3.79 0.93
C ARG A 73 2.53 -4.57 2.22
N VAL A 74 2.90 -3.89 3.31
CA VAL A 74 3.17 -4.52 4.61
C VAL A 74 1.93 -5.20 5.17
N PRO A 75 0.79 -4.51 5.40
CA PRO A 75 -0.38 -5.18 5.95
C PRO A 75 -1.02 -6.18 4.98
N ALA A 76 -0.89 -6.00 3.65
CA ALA A 76 -1.30 -7.03 2.69
C ALA A 76 -0.51 -8.34 2.87
N SER A 77 0.82 -8.23 3.02
CA SER A 77 1.72 -9.37 3.28
C SER A 77 1.34 -10.09 4.58
N LEU A 78 1.22 -9.33 5.69
CA LEU A 78 0.96 -9.92 7.01
C LEU A 78 -0.45 -10.48 7.16
N CYS A 79 -1.45 -9.87 6.52
CA CYS A 79 -2.82 -10.37 6.52
C CYS A 79 -3.10 -11.38 5.40
N GLY A 80 -2.11 -11.76 4.59
CA GLY A 80 -2.25 -12.82 3.58
C GLY A 80 -3.27 -12.50 2.47
N ILE A 81 -3.31 -11.26 2.01
CA ILE A 81 -4.22 -10.80 0.94
C ILE A 81 -3.45 -10.00 -0.12
N PHE A 82 -4.11 -9.64 -1.21
CA PHE A 82 -3.50 -8.80 -2.23
C PHE A 82 -3.65 -7.31 -1.89
N GLY A 83 -2.59 -6.54 -2.10
CA GLY A 83 -2.58 -5.08 -2.03
C GLY A 83 -1.83 -4.50 -3.21
N LEU A 84 -2.39 -3.47 -3.83
CA LEU A 84 -1.78 -2.79 -4.98
C LEU A 84 -1.35 -1.39 -4.57
N LYS A 85 -0.05 -1.10 -4.69
CA LYS A 85 0.48 0.27 -4.72
C LYS A 85 0.71 0.69 -6.18
N PRO A 86 -0.13 1.55 -6.77
CA PRO A 86 0.07 2.01 -8.14
C PRO A 86 1.35 2.84 -8.31
N THR A 87 1.63 3.21 -9.56
CA THR A 87 2.64 4.23 -9.88
C THR A 87 2.31 5.54 -9.16
N PHE A 88 3.33 6.25 -8.68
CA PHE A 88 3.15 7.58 -8.08
C PHE A 88 2.40 8.51 -9.03
N GLY A 89 1.41 9.23 -8.49
CA GLY A 89 0.55 10.12 -9.29
C GLY A 89 -0.42 9.42 -10.24
N ARG A 90 -0.60 8.09 -10.19
CA ARG A 90 -1.60 7.40 -11.03
C ARG A 90 -3.03 7.63 -10.54
N LEU A 91 -3.27 7.44 -9.25
CA LEU A 91 -4.58 7.67 -8.62
C LEU A 91 -4.57 9.01 -7.89
N SER A 92 -5.68 9.74 -7.97
CA SER A 92 -5.85 10.99 -7.23
C SER A 92 -5.80 10.77 -5.72
N ARG A 93 -5.20 11.73 -5.04
CA ARG A 93 -5.08 11.82 -3.57
C ARG A 93 -5.99 12.91 -3.00
N SER A 94 -6.76 13.59 -3.84
CA SER A 94 -7.68 14.63 -3.40
C SER A 94 -8.66 14.11 -2.34
N GLY A 95 -8.69 14.80 -1.20
CA GLY A 95 -9.54 14.46 -0.06
C GLY A 95 -8.98 13.36 0.84
N SER A 96 -7.78 12.83 0.60
CA SER A 96 -7.06 12.07 1.63
C SER A 96 -6.32 13.03 2.57
N HIS A 97 -6.12 12.60 3.82
CA HIS A 97 -5.21 13.29 4.72
C HIS A 97 -3.77 12.92 4.36
N PRO A 98 -2.89 13.88 4.03
CA PRO A 98 -1.51 13.56 3.63
C PRO A 98 -0.65 13.14 4.83
N LEU A 99 0.42 12.39 4.54
CA LEU A 99 1.59 12.19 5.41
C LEU A 99 2.84 12.77 4.74
N VAL A 100 3.15 12.35 3.51
CA VAL A 100 4.31 12.83 2.72
C VAL A 100 3.86 13.08 1.29
N ALA A 101 3.63 14.35 0.94
CA ALA A 101 3.12 14.69 -0.38
C ALA A 101 4.03 14.18 -1.51
N SER A 102 5.34 14.09 -1.28
CA SER A 102 6.30 13.57 -2.26
C SER A 102 6.27 12.04 -2.43
N LEU A 103 5.65 11.27 -1.52
CA LEU A 103 5.74 9.80 -1.49
C LEU A 103 4.39 9.09 -1.33
N ASP A 104 3.31 9.80 -1.01
CA ASP A 104 2.01 9.18 -0.74
C ASP A 104 1.37 8.60 -2.01
N HIS A 105 0.91 7.35 -1.91
CA HIS A 105 0.09 6.66 -2.91
C HIS A 105 -1.25 6.26 -2.27
N ILE A 106 -2.30 6.17 -3.10
CA ILE A 106 -3.57 5.53 -2.74
C ILE A 106 -3.67 4.22 -3.51
N GLY A 107 -4.21 3.18 -2.88
CA GLY A 107 -4.40 1.90 -3.55
C GLY A 107 -5.36 0.94 -2.86
N PRO A 108 -5.84 -0.09 -3.58
CA PRO A 108 -6.80 -1.06 -3.05
C PRO A 108 -6.16 -2.30 -2.42
N PHE A 109 -6.94 -2.95 -1.56
CA PHE A 109 -6.75 -4.31 -1.08
C PHE A 109 -7.92 -5.20 -1.53
N ALA A 110 -7.66 -6.47 -1.84
CA ALA A 110 -8.70 -7.47 -2.07
C ALA A 110 -8.18 -8.90 -1.85
N ARG A 111 -9.08 -9.88 -1.79
CA ARG A 111 -8.72 -11.31 -1.71
C ARG A 111 -8.51 -11.97 -3.07
N ARG A 112 -8.83 -11.27 -4.16
CA ARG A 112 -8.67 -11.75 -5.54
C ARG A 112 -8.05 -10.67 -6.41
N VAL A 113 -7.17 -11.06 -7.32
CA VAL A 113 -6.53 -10.13 -8.27
C VAL A 113 -7.57 -9.48 -9.21
N ALA A 114 -8.62 -10.22 -9.58
CA ALA A 114 -9.73 -9.67 -10.38
C ALA A 114 -10.44 -8.51 -9.66
N ASP A 115 -10.67 -8.65 -8.36
CA ASP A 115 -11.29 -7.59 -7.54
C ASP A 115 -10.35 -6.38 -7.42
N LEU A 116 -9.04 -6.59 -7.23
CA LEU A 116 -8.05 -5.51 -7.26
C LEU A 116 -8.07 -4.74 -8.58
N ALA A 117 -8.07 -5.45 -9.71
CA ALA A 117 -8.08 -4.85 -11.04
C ALA A 117 -9.37 -4.06 -11.29
N ALA A 118 -10.54 -4.60 -10.91
CA ALA A 118 -11.81 -3.91 -11.04
C ALA A 118 -11.86 -2.61 -10.20
N VAL A 119 -11.38 -2.66 -8.96
CA VAL A 119 -11.32 -1.47 -8.08
C VAL A 119 -10.30 -0.46 -8.59
N TYR A 120 -9.12 -0.92 -9.03
CA TYR A 120 -8.11 -0.05 -9.64
C TYR A 120 -8.64 0.64 -10.89
N ASP A 121 -9.24 -0.11 -11.82
CA ASP A 121 -9.83 0.44 -13.05
C ASP A 121 -10.93 1.47 -12.75
N ALA A 122 -11.75 1.22 -11.72
CA ALA A 122 -12.78 2.16 -11.29
C ALA A 122 -12.21 3.44 -10.67
N LEU A 123 -11.00 3.39 -10.07
CA LEU A 123 -10.33 4.56 -9.49
C LEU A 123 -9.54 5.39 -10.50
N GLN A 124 -9.34 4.89 -11.72
CA GLN A 124 -8.60 5.63 -12.72
C GLN A 124 -9.39 6.83 -13.28
N GLY A 125 -8.66 7.87 -13.66
CA GLY A 125 -9.20 9.09 -14.24
C GLY A 125 -8.46 10.33 -13.75
N ARG A 126 -8.55 11.43 -14.50
CA ARG A 126 -7.90 12.69 -14.14
C ARG A 126 -8.68 13.42 -13.06
N ASP A 127 -7.95 13.96 -12.10
CA ASP A 127 -8.42 14.89 -11.09
C ASP A 127 -7.56 16.17 -11.13
N PRO A 128 -8.06 17.26 -11.74
CA PRO A 128 -7.34 18.52 -11.83
C PRO A 128 -7.02 19.18 -10.48
N ALA A 129 -7.63 18.71 -9.38
CA ALA A 129 -7.36 19.25 -8.04
C ALA A 129 -6.16 18.59 -7.34
N ASP A 130 -5.60 17.51 -7.91
CA ASP A 130 -4.38 16.87 -7.40
C ASP A 130 -3.17 17.26 -8.25
N ASP A 131 -2.37 18.20 -7.73
CA ASP A 131 -1.18 18.75 -8.38
C ASP A 131 -0.06 17.71 -8.56
N PHE A 132 -0.09 16.61 -7.81
CA PHE A 132 0.90 15.54 -7.92
C PHE A 132 0.44 14.40 -8.84
N GLN A 133 -0.82 14.40 -9.25
CA GLN A 133 -1.31 13.39 -10.17
C GLN A 133 -0.71 13.64 -11.56
N ALA A 134 -0.11 12.60 -12.11
CA ALA A 134 0.46 12.64 -13.44
C ALA A 134 -0.64 12.76 -14.50
N ASP A 135 -0.37 13.52 -15.56
CA ASP A 135 -1.26 13.59 -16.72
C ASP A 135 -1.13 12.29 -17.54
N LYS A 136 -1.94 11.30 -17.16
CA LYS A 136 -1.99 9.98 -17.79
C LYS A 136 -3.43 9.55 -18.02
N ALA A 137 -3.72 9.06 -19.22
CA ALA A 137 -5.00 8.47 -19.54
C ALA A 137 -5.25 7.19 -18.72
N SER A 138 -6.53 6.86 -18.53
CA SER A 138 -6.91 5.60 -17.89
C SER A 138 -6.49 4.41 -18.75
N GLU A 139 -5.82 3.45 -18.13
CA GLU A 139 -5.34 2.21 -18.75
C GLU A 139 -6.01 1.04 -18.04
N ARG A 140 -7.15 0.56 -18.58
CA ARG A 140 -7.87 -0.55 -17.95
C ARG A 140 -7.01 -1.81 -17.91
N THR A 141 -7.06 -2.51 -16.79
CA THR A 141 -6.21 -3.66 -16.47
C THR A 141 -6.99 -4.95 -16.41
N GLY A 142 -8.30 -4.91 -16.20
CA GLY A 142 -9.12 -6.12 -16.07
C GLY A 142 -9.00 -7.06 -17.27
N ASN A 143 -8.99 -6.52 -18.49
CA ASN A 143 -8.81 -7.29 -19.73
C ASN A 143 -7.37 -7.77 -19.98
N LEU A 144 -6.40 -7.30 -19.20
CA LEU A 144 -5.00 -7.69 -19.33
C LEU A 144 -4.65 -8.88 -18.44
N LEU A 145 -5.50 -9.24 -17.47
CA LEU A 145 -5.24 -10.34 -16.54
C LEU A 145 -5.10 -11.70 -17.24
N GLU A 146 -5.81 -11.90 -18.36
CA GLU A 146 -5.79 -13.15 -19.13
C GLU A 146 -4.56 -13.32 -20.03
N ARG A 147 -3.74 -12.27 -20.19
CA ARG A 147 -2.52 -12.31 -21.04
C ARG A 147 -1.43 -13.22 -20.50
N GLY A 148 -1.53 -13.64 -19.23
CA GLY A 148 -0.51 -14.49 -18.59
C GLY A 148 0.87 -13.83 -18.58
N LEU A 149 1.91 -14.62 -18.88
CA LEU A 149 3.32 -14.20 -18.80
C LEU A 149 3.89 -13.69 -20.13
N GLU A 150 3.07 -13.55 -21.17
CA GLU A 150 3.54 -13.23 -22.52
C GLU A 150 4.32 -11.90 -22.56
N GLY A 151 5.58 -11.97 -23.01
CA GLY A 151 6.46 -10.81 -23.16
C GLY A 151 7.05 -10.27 -21.85
N LEU A 152 6.80 -10.91 -20.71
CA LEU A 152 7.40 -10.52 -19.44
C LEU A 152 8.83 -11.03 -19.32
N ARG A 153 9.70 -10.19 -18.76
CA ARG A 153 11.06 -10.56 -18.33
C ARG A 153 11.09 -10.43 -16.82
N CYS A 154 11.28 -11.54 -16.13
CA CYS A 154 11.25 -11.60 -14.68
C CYS A 154 12.66 -11.93 -14.14
N ALA A 155 13.00 -11.32 -13.01
CA ALA A 155 14.24 -11.55 -12.28
C ALA A 155 13.99 -11.37 -10.79
N ARG A 156 14.81 -12.00 -9.96
CA ARG A 156 14.81 -11.82 -8.51
C ARG A 156 15.70 -10.65 -8.13
N LEU A 157 15.33 -9.92 -7.07
CA LEU A 157 16.22 -8.91 -6.49
C LEU A 157 17.13 -9.57 -5.43
N GLY A 158 18.43 -9.41 -5.60
CA GLY A 158 19.45 -9.85 -4.65
C GLY A 158 19.88 -8.77 -3.66
N GLY A 159 21.02 -9.00 -3.00
CA GLY A 159 21.71 -8.01 -2.16
C GLY A 159 20.84 -7.50 -1.02
N TYR A 160 20.47 -6.22 -1.05
CA TYR A 160 19.66 -5.59 0.01
C TYR A 160 18.39 -6.40 0.34
N PHE A 161 17.73 -6.95 -0.68
CA PHE A 161 16.48 -7.69 -0.53
C PHE A 161 16.67 -9.11 0.01
N THR A 162 17.87 -9.70 -0.10
CA THR A 162 18.17 -11.01 0.48
C THR A 162 18.88 -10.92 1.83
N THR A 163 19.47 -9.77 2.17
CA THR A 163 20.06 -9.49 3.49
C THR A 163 18.99 -9.29 4.56
N TRP A 164 17.90 -8.57 4.26
CA TRP A 164 16.83 -8.22 5.21
C TRP A 164 15.60 -9.13 5.08
N CYS A 165 15.83 -10.42 4.81
CA CYS A 165 14.80 -11.39 4.45
C CYS A 165 15.07 -12.70 5.20
N ASP A 166 14.05 -13.18 5.93
CA ASP A 166 14.09 -14.47 6.61
C ASP A 166 13.86 -15.65 5.63
N ASP A 167 13.93 -16.86 6.16
CA ASP A 167 13.81 -18.07 5.34
C ASP A 167 12.40 -18.24 4.74
N ASP A 168 11.36 -17.81 5.45
CA ASP A 168 9.98 -17.89 4.99
C ASP A 168 9.72 -16.93 3.82
N ALA A 169 10.19 -15.68 3.93
CA ALA A 169 10.12 -14.69 2.87
C ALA A 169 10.98 -15.10 1.67
N ARG A 170 12.17 -15.68 1.89
CA ARG A 170 13.03 -16.22 0.82
C ARG A 170 12.33 -17.35 0.09
N ALA A 171 11.75 -18.31 0.81
CA ALA A 171 10.99 -19.41 0.24
C ALA A 171 9.75 -18.93 -0.54
N ALA A 172 9.07 -17.86 -0.08
CA ALA A 172 7.96 -17.26 -0.82
C ALA A 172 8.42 -16.65 -2.14
N VAL A 173 9.52 -15.90 -2.14
CA VAL A 173 10.10 -15.34 -3.37
C VAL A 173 10.55 -16.44 -4.31
N ASP A 174 11.18 -17.50 -3.82
CA ASP A 174 11.64 -18.62 -4.66
C ASP A 174 10.49 -19.37 -5.32
N ARG A 175 9.37 -19.59 -4.60
CA ARG A 175 8.15 -20.18 -5.20
C ARG A 175 7.61 -19.33 -6.34
N VAL A 176 7.53 -18.01 -6.15
CA VAL A 176 7.02 -17.09 -7.18
C VAL A 176 8.01 -16.99 -8.35
N ALA A 177 9.31 -16.91 -8.07
CA ALA A 177 10.33 -16.85 -9.10
C ALA A 177 10.32 -18.10 -9.99
N HIS A 178 10.18 -19.28 -9.38
CA HIS A 178 10.03 -20.54 -10.13
C HIS A 178 8.78 -20.52 -11.03
N ALA A 179 7.63 -20.09 -10.50
CA ALA A 179 6.39 -19.99 -11.28
C ALA A 179 6.47 -18.97 -12.44
N LEU A 180 7.35 -17.96 -12.32
CA LEU A 180 7.57 -16.93 -13.34
C LEU A 180 8.74 -17.23 -14.29
N GLY A 181 9.49 -18.32 -14.09
CA GLY A 181 10.72 -18.60 -14.84
C GLY A 181 11.81 -17.52 -14.62
N ALA A 182 11.85 -16.93 -13.43
CA ALA A 182 12.76 -15.84 -13.08
C ALA A 182 14.10 -16.37 -12.57
N ASP A 183 14.91 -16.93 -13.47
CA ASP A 183 16.18 -17.59 -13.11
C ASP A 183 17.32 -16.61 -12.79
N SER A 184 17.22 -15.37 -13.28
CA SER A 184 18.25 -14.35 -13.09
C SER A 184 18.07 -13.58 -11.78
N GLU A 185 19.19 -13.21 -11.16
CA GLU A 185 19.23 -12.26 -10.04
C GLU A 185 19.76 -10.90 -10.52
N LEU A 186 19.13 -9.83 -10.07
CA LEU A 186 19.52 -8.44 -10.32
C LEU A 186 19.76 -7.70 -9.02
N GLN A 187 20.71 -6.76 -9.06
CA GLN A 187 20.97 -5.84 -7.96
C GLN A 187 20.23 -4.52 -8.20
N PHE A 188 19.44 -4.10 -7.21
CA PHE A 188 18.90 -2.74 -7.22
C PHE A 188 19.95 -1.80 -6.66
N ALA A 189 20.58 -1.03 -7.55
CA ALA A 189 21.59 -0.05 -7.15
C ALA A 189 21.02 0.89 -6.07
N ASP A 190 21.85 1.18 -5.07
CA ASP A 190 21.55 2.17 -4.03
C ASP A 190 20.28 1.90 -3.21
N ALA A 191 19.81 0.65 -3.11
CA ALA A 191 18.62 0.28 -2.33
C ALA A 191 18.62 0.83 -0.89
N ALA A 192 19.76 0.69 -0.19
CA ALA A 192 19.92 1.20 1.17
C ALA A 192 19.88 2.73 1.22
N LEU A 193 20.47 3.41 0.24
CA LEU A 193 20.46 4.86 0.13
C LEU A 193 19.05 5.37 -0.19
N ALA A 194 18.33 4.71 -1.09
CA ALA A 194 16.95 5.02 -1.43
C ALA A 194 16.04 4.93 -0.20
N ARG A 195 16.19 3.88 0.62
CA ARG A 195 15.49 3.78 1.91
C ARG A 195 15.83 4.94 2.84
N SER A 196 17.12 5.27 2.99
CA SER A 196 17.56 6.37 3.86
C SER A 196 17.02 7.72 3.39
N ALA A 197 17.04 7.99 2.08
CA ALA A 197 16.48 9.21 1.49
C ALA A 197 14.96 9.30 1.74
N ALA A 198 14.22 8.23 1.46
CA ALA A 198 12.78 8.18 1.72
C ALA A 198 12.45 8.40 3.20
N PHE A 199 13.24 7.81 4.11
CA PHE A 199 13.08 7.99 5.55
C PHE A 199 13.27 9.46 5.97
N ILE A 200 14.34 10.12 5.51
CA ILE A 200 14.63 11.52 5.83
C ILE A 200 13.53 12.45 5.29
N ILE A 201 13.13 12.26 4.03
CA ILE A 201 12.05 13.04 3.41
C ILE A 201 10.76 12.86 4.20
N SER A 202 10.41 11.62 4.55
CA SER A 202 9.17 11.32 5.26
C SER A 202 9.11 11.95 6.65
N ALA A 203 10.21 11.85 7.41
CA ALA A 203 10.31 12.48 8.72
C ALA A 203 10.21 14.02 8.61
N SER A 204 10.81 14.61 7.57
CA SER A 204 10.83 16.05 7.37
C SER A 204 9.47 16.60 6.94
N GLU A 205 8.87 16.06 5.88
CA GLU A 205 7.56 16.52 5.39
C GLU A 205 6.44 16.20 6.39
N GLY A 206 6.40 14.96 6.87
CA GLY A 206 5.38 14.51 7.82
C GLY A 206 5.46 15.26 9.14
N GLY A 207 6.67 15.43 9.70
CA GLY A 207 6.85 16.21 10.92
C GLY A 207 6.48 17.69 10.73
N ASN A 208 6.85 18.29 9.60
CA ASN A 208 6.54 19.68 9.31
C ASN A 208 5.03 19.93 9.15
N GLN A 209 4.29 18.97 8.60
CA GLN A 209 2.83 19.05 8.46
C GLN A 209 2.12 19.26 9.80
N TYR A 210 2.60 18.65 10.88
CA TYR A 210 2.03 18.77 12.23
C TYR A 210 2.81 19.73 13.13
N LEU A 211 3.72 20.54 12.58
CA LEU A 211 4.61 21.39 13.39
C LEU A 211 3.86 22.35 14.31
N THR A 212 2.73 22.92 13.84
CA THR A 212 1.89 23.79 14.66
C THR A 212 1.30 23.03 15.84
N ASP A 213 0.72 21.86 15.61
CA ASP A 213 0.09 21.06 16.67
C ASP A 213 1.13 20.50 17.64
N LEU A 214 2.30 20.08 17.15
CA LEU A 214 3.42 19.62 17.98
C LEU A 214 3.93 20.71 18.92
N ARG A 215 3.84 21.99 18.53
CA ARG A 215 4.26 23.12 19.39
C ARG A 215 3.30 23.40 20.53
N TYR A 216 2.00 23.21 20.32
CA TYR A 216 0.97 23.69 21.26
C TYR A 216 0.20 22.57 21.97
N SER A 217 0.04 21.41 21.32
CA SER A 217 -0.73 20.28 21.84
C SER A 217 -0.08 18.92 21.50
N PRO A 218 1.19 18.67 21.85
CA PRO A 218 1.90 17.45 21.46
C PRO A 218 1.31 16.16 22.04
N ARG A 219 0.43 16.25 23.06
CA ARG A 219 -0.28 15.09 23.65
C ARG A 219 -1.65 14.83 23.01
N ALA A 220 -2.13 15.74 22.16
CA ALA A 220 -3.37 15.58 21.41
C ALA A 220 -3.15 14.90 20.05
N LEU A 221 -1.90 14.80 19.62
CA LEU A 221 -1.43 13.98 18.51
C LEU A 221 -1.09 12.58 19.02
#